data_AF-A0AAE0HDZ9-F1
#
_entry.id   AF-A0AAE0HDZ9-F1
#
_cell.length_a   1.000
_cell.length_b   1.000
_cell.length_c   1.000
_cell.angle_alpha   90.00
_cell.angle_beta   90.00
_cell.angle_gamma   90.00
#
_symmetry.space_group_name_H-M   'P 1'
#
loop_
_entity.id
_entity.type
_entity.pdbx_description
1 polymer ?
#
loop_
_entity_poly.entity_id
_entity_poly.type
_entity_poly.pdbx_seq_one_letter_code
_entity_poly.pdbx_strand_id
1 'polypeptide(L)'
;MVPKSRALLRGGGAQDGEDPERPFLLFNALLDLGEDLCGHKGTLHGGALMVLLDETMGAAANNQSDYAFTATMHTSFLKPVMLPGPVIVRSRVIRRERRKIYVRGTVEDGEGTIMAESEAMLVDKAQDKATRL
;
A
#
# COMPACT_ATOMS: atom_id res chain seq x y z
N MET A 1 -9.96 -13.44 -16.50
CA MET A 1 -10.11 -13.88 -15.09
C MET A 1 -9.73 -12.68 -14.21
N VAL A 2 -10.64 -12.15 -13.40
CA VAL A 2 -10.38 -10.95 -12.58
C VAL A 2 -9.55 -11.38 -11.35
N PRO A 3 -8.36 -10.79 -11.09
CA PRO A 3 -7.51 -11.21 -9.98
C PRO A 3 -8.19 -11.06 -8.61
N LYS A 4 -7.79 -11.89 -7.64
CA LYS A 4 -8.33 -11.91 -6.27
C LYS A 4 -8.07 -10.63 -5.46
N SER A 5 -7.34 -9.65 -6.00
CA SER A 5 -7.12 -8.30 -5.44
C SER A 5 -8.36 -7.41 -5.36
N ARG A 6 -9.56 -7.98 -5.54
CA ARG A 6 -10.87 -7.32 -5.43
C ARG A 6 -11.08 -6.53 -4.13
N ALA A 7 -10.35 -6.85 -3.06
CA ALA A 7 -10.37 -6.09 -1.80
C ALA A 7 -9.73 -4.69 -1.94
N LEU A 8 -8.66 -4.55 -2.73
CA LEU A 8 -8.02 -3.27 -3.05
C LEU A 8 -8.89 -2.38 -3.93
N LEU A 9 -9.77 -2.99 -4.71
CA LEU A 9 -10.69 -2.27 -5.60
C LEU A 9 -11.98 -1.82 -4.90
N ARG A 10 -12.20 -2.21 -3.63
CA ARG A 10 -13.36 -1.77 -2.84
C ARG A 10 -13.05 -0.44 -2.16
N GLY A 11 -13.84 0.58 -2.48
CA GLY A 11 -13.69 1.97 -2.04
C GLY A 11 -13.43 2.90 -3.22
N GLY A 12 -13.40 4.19 -2.95
CA GLY A 12 -13.32 5.25 -3.95
C GLY A 12 -14.68 5.72 -4.45
N GLY A 13 -14.69 6.82 -5.18
CA GLY A 13 -15.86 7.61 -5.53
C GLY A 13 -16.07 8.78 -4.57
N ALA A 14 -17.02 9.64 -4.93
CA ALA A 14 -17.29 10.87 -4.19
C ALA A 14 -17.64 10.61 -2.71
N GLN A 15 -18.32 9.50 -2.40
CA GLN A 15 -18.68 9.12 -1.03
C GLN A 15 -17.46 8.77 -0.15
N ASP A 16 -16.35 8.38 -0.77
CA ASP A 16 -15.10 8.04 -0.10
C ASP A 16 -14.09 9.20 -0.17
N GLY A 17 -14.51 10.38 -0.63
CA GLY A 17 -13.66 11.58 -0.73
C GLY A 17 -12.71 11.58 -1.92
N GLU A 18 -13.00 10.80 -2.98
CA GLU A 18 -12.24 10.83 -4.23
C GLU A 18 -12.59 12.08 -5.05
N ASP A 19 -11.54 12.81 -5.46
CA ASP A 19 -11.64 13.94 -6.38
C ASP A 19 -11.52 13.41 -7.82
N PRO A 20 -12.49 13.68 -8.73
CA PRO A 20 -12.41 13.27 -10.13
C PRO A 20 -11.14 13.72 -10.85
N GLU A 21 -10.56 14.86 -10.47
CA GLU A 21 -9.31 15.38 -11.05
C GLU A 21 -8.06 14.71 -10.45
N ARG A 22 -8.20 14.04 -9.30
CA ARG A 22 -7.15 13.28 -8.61
C ARG A 22 -7.66 11.91 -8.17
N PRO A 23 -7.95 11.01 -9.13
CA PRO A 23 -8.54 9.72 -8.81
C PRO A 23 -7.60 8.86 -7.96
N PHE A 24 -8.20 7.97 -7.18
CA PHE A 24 -7.50 6.96 -6.40
C PHE A 24 -6.93 5.89 -7.33
N LEU A 25 -5.67 6.06 -7.71
CA LEU A 25 -4.95 5.14 -8.59
C LEU A 25 -4.52 3.86 -7.88
N LEU A 26 -4.49 2.75 -8.62
CA LEU A 26 -3.87 1.50 -8.19
C LEU A 26 -2.37 1.56 -8.48
N PHE A 27 -1.56 1.59 -7.42
CA PHE A 27 -0.11 1.47 -7.50
C PHE A 27 0.29 0.00 -7.54
N ASN A 28 1.20 -0.39 -8.43
CA ASN A 28 1.74 -1.74 -8.54
C ASN A 28 3.27 -1.66 -8.59
N ALA A 29 3.95 -2.42 -7.73
CA ALA A 29 5.39 -2.62 -7.76
C ALA A 29 5.69 -4.10 -7.98
N LEU A 30 6.50 -4.41 -8.99
CA LEU A 30 7.05 -5.74 -9.25
C LEU A 30 8.50 -5.73 -8.77
N LEU A 31 8.84 -6.60 -7.83
CA LEU A 31 10.17 -6.70 -7.26
C LEU A 31 10.68 -8.13 -7.40
N ASP A 32 11.92 -8.28 -7.86
CA ASP A 32 12.66 -9.55 -7.78
C ASP A 32 13.57 -9.51 -6.55
N LEU A 33 13.33 -10.39 -5.59
CA LEU A 33 13.91 -10.31 -4.26
C LEU A 33 14.90 -11.46 -4.03
N GLY A 34 16.09 -11.12 -3.52
CA GLY A 34 17.16 -12.06 -3.17
C GLY A 34 17.07 -12.59 -1.73
N GLU A 35 17.91 -13.57 -1.41
CA GLU A 35 17.91 -14.24 -0.10
C GLU A 35 18.33 -13.33 1.07
N ASP A 36 18.99 -12.20 0.80
CA ASP A 36 19.45 -11.23 1.82
C ASP A 36 18.28 -10.62 2.63
N LEU A 37 17.05 -10.73 2.12
CA LEU A 37 15.85 -10.28 2.81
C LEU A 37 15.17 -11.38 3.64
N CYS A 38 15.77 -12.56 3.77
CA CYS A 38 15.20 -13.66 4.55
C CYS A 38 15.20 -13.38 6.06
N GLY A 39 14.07 -13.69 6.71
CA GLY A 39 13.98 -13.69 8.18
C GLY A 39 14.13 -15.07 8.80
N HIS A 40 13.65 -16.09 8.09
CA HIS A 40 13.86 -17.51 8.34
C HIS A 40 14.31 -18.15 7.03
N LYS A 41 14.81 -19.40 7.09
CA LYS A 41 15.40 -20.09 5.93
C LYS A 41 14.45 -20.07 4.72
N GLY A 42 14.81 -19.29 3.70
CA GLY A 42 14.11 -19.19 2.42
C GLY A 42 12.81 -18.38 2.44
N THR A 43 12.51 -17.64 3.51
CA THR A 43 11.26 -16.84 3.60
C THR A 43 11.55 -15.37 3.87
N LEU A 44 10.91 -14.48 3.12
CA LEU A 44 10.99 -13.03 3.30
C LEU A 44 10.71 -12.63 4.76
N HIS A 45 11.60 -11.81 5.33
CA HIS A 45 11.45 -11.27 6.67
C HIS A 45 10.17 -10.42 6.74
N GLY A 46 9.34 -10.66 7.77
CA GLY A 46 8.06 -9.95 7.91
C GLY A 46 8.20 -8.43 7.96
N GLY A 47 9.26 -7.92 8.59
CA GLY A 47 9.58 -6.50 8.58
C GLY A 47 10.01 -5.96 7.21
N ALA A 48 10.72 -6.75 6.39
CA ALA A 48 11.08 -6.34 5.03
C ALA A 48 9.84 -6.29 4.14
N LEU A 49 8.96 -7.28 4.26
CA LEU A 49 7.64 -7.28 3.63
C LEU A 49 6.83 -6.03 4.00
N MET A 50 6.80 -5.67 5.29
CA MET A 50 6.12 -4.46 5.77
C MET A 50 6.73 -3.17 5.21
N VAL A 51 8.05 -3.09 5.04
CA VAL A 51 8.70 -1.94 4.37
C VAL A 51 8.20 -1.79 2.93
N LEU A 52 8.09 -2.90 2.18
CA LEU A 52 7.56 -2.87 0.83
C LEU A 52 6.12 -2.37 0.78
N LEU A 53 5.27 -2.83 1.72
CA LEU A 53 3.89 -2.38 1.84
C LEU A 53 3.80 -0.89 2.21
N ASP A 54 4.57 -0.44 3.19
CA ASP A 54 4.57 0.97 3.62
C ASP A 54 4.98 1.90 2.48
N GLU A 55 6.05 1.56 1.74
CA GLU A 55 6.50 2.33 0.58
C GLU A 55 5.42 2.41 -0.52
N THR A 56 4.79 1.29 -0.89
CA THR A 56 3.77 1.31 -1.94
C THR A 56 2.47 1.99 -1.51
N MET A 57 2.09 1.85 -0.23
CA MET A 57 0.91 2.55 0.30
C MET A 57 1.16 4.05 0.43
N GLY A 58 2.38 4.44 0.83
CA GLY A 58 2.86 5.82 0.82
C GLY A 58 2.83 6.42 -0.58
N ALA A 59 3.34 5.71 -1.59
CA ALA A 59 3.29 6.13 -2.99
C ALA A 59 1.85 6.35 -3.47
N ALA A 60 0.92 5.45 -3.13
CA ALA A 60 -0.50 5.63 -3.44
C ALA A 60 -1.10 6.88 -2.74
N ALA A 61 -0.73 7.13 -1.49
CA ALA A 61 -1.18 8.30 -0.73
C ALA A 61 -0.58 9.63 -1.22
N ASN A 62 0.66 9.63 -1.72
CA ASN A 62 1.34 10.82 -2.26
C ASN A 62 0.71 11.32 -3.56
N ASN A 63 -0.10 10.50 -4.24
CA ASN A 63 -0.96 11.00 -5.33
C ASN A 63 -2.13 11.87 -4.80
N GLN A 64 -2.43 11.79 -3.51
CA GLN A 64 -3.52 12.52 -2.86
C GLN A 64 -3.01 13.69 -2.01
N SER A 65 -1.72 13.72 -1.65
CA SER A 65 -1.11 14.74 -0.79
C SER A 65 0.34 14.99 -1.21
N ASP A 66 0.82 16.23 -1.06
CA ASP A 66 2.22 16.56 -1.31
C ASP A 66 3.17 15.85 -0.31
N TYR A 67 2.70 15.64 0.93
CA TYR A 67 3.43 14.96 1.99
C TYR A 67 2.47 14.28 2.99
N ALA A 68 2.42 12.95 2.95
CA ALA A 68 1.68 12.14 3.91
C ALA A 68 2.63 11.25 4.74
N PHE A 69 2.33 11.11 6.03
CA PHE A 69 3.11 10.25 6.95
C PHE A 69 2.26 9.10 7.44
N THR A 70 2.83 7.89 7.50
CA THR A 70 2.17 6.71 8.07
C THR A 70 1.91 6.93 9.56
N ALA A 71 0.63 6.95 9.94
CA ALA A 71 0.21 7.08 11.34
C ALA A 71 -0.10 5.72 11.96
N THR A 72 -0.73 4.83 11.18
CA THR A 72 -1.02 3.46 11.59
C THR A 72 -0.88 2.53 10.40
N MET A 73 -0.37 1.33 10.63
CA MET A 73 -0.35 0.25 9.65
C MET A 73 -0.67 -1.07 10.36
N HIS A 74 -1.68 -1.78 9.87
CA HIS A 74 -2.06 -3.11 10.33
C HIS A 74 -1.84 -4.11 9.20
N THR A 75 -1.09 -5.18 9.45
CA THR A 75 -0.70 -6.16 8.41
C THR A 75 -1.04 -7.57 8.87
N SER A 76 -1.72 -8.32 8.01
CA SER A 76 -2.01 -9.74 8.18
C SER A 76 -1.09 -10.55 7.28
N PHE A 77 -0.27 -11.42 7.87
CA PHE A 77 0.58 -12.37 7.14
C PHE A 77 -0.20 -13.66 6.92
N LEU A 78 -0.61 -13.93 5.68
CA LEU A 78 -1.49 -15.05 5.34
C LEU A 78 -0.70 -16.31 4.98
N LYS A 79 0.42 -16.15 4.28
CA LYS A 79 1.30 -17.22 3.81
C LYS A 79 2.77 -16.76 3.78
N PRO A 80 3.74 -17.69 3.94
CA PRO A 80 5.16 -17.35 3.79
C PRO A 80 5.48 -16.99 2.33
N VAL A 81 6.22 -15.92 2.12
CA VAL A 81 6.76 -15.53 0.81
C VAL A 81 8.12 -16.19 0.62
N MET A 82 8.24 -17.08 -0.37
CA MET A 82 9.48 -17.80 -0.64
C MET A 82 10.48 -16.94 -1.41
N LEU A 83 11.76 -17.01 -1.04
CA LEU A 83 12.86 -16.33 -1.71
C LEU A 83 13.94 -17.33 -2.16
N PRO A 84 14.70 -17.02 -3.23
CA PRO A 84 14.57 -15.85 -4.09
C PRO A 84 13.34 -15.93 -5.02
N GLY A 85 12.86 -14.78 -5.48
CA GLY A 85 11.82 -14.75 -6.52
C GLY A 85 11.01 -13.46 -6.59
N PRO A 86 10.14 -13.35 -7.61
CA PRO A 86 9.34 -12.17 -7.85
C PRO A 86 8.13 -12.09 -6.91
N VAL A 87 7.85 -10.87 -6.46
CA VAL A 87 6.61 -10.52 -5.75
C VAL A 87 5.96 -9.30 -6.39
N ILE A 88 4.63 -9.24 -6.33
CA ILE A 88 3.88 -8.04 -6.72
C ILE A 88 3.29 -7.41 -5.47
N VAL A 89 3.61 -6.14 -5.23
CA VAL A 89 2.98 -5.34 -4.19
C VAL A 89 2.00 -4.39 -4.84
N ARG A 90 0.76 -4.39 -4.37
CA ARG A 90 -0.31 -3.53 -4.87
C ARG A 90 -0.80 -2.63 -3.76
N SER A 91 -1.14 -1.39 -4.06
CA SER A 91 -1.68 -0.46 -3.08
C SER A 91 -2.64 0.54 -3.70
N ARG A 92 -3.68 0.93 -2.97
CA ARG A 92 -4.68 1.90 -3.43
C ARG A 92 -5.29 2.66 -2.26
N VAL A 93 -5.46 3.97 -2.43
CA VAL A 93 -6.28 4.78 -1.52
C VAL A 93 -7.72 4.33 -1.65
N ILE A 94 -8.36 4.01 -0.52
CA ILE A 94 -9.76 3.57 -0.50
C ILE A 94 -10.72 4.63 0.02
N ARG A 95 -10.21 5.59 0.80
CA ARG A 95 -10.99 6.67 1.41
C ARG A 95 -10.10 7.81 1.85
N ARG A 96 -10.56 9.05 1.70
CA ARG A 96 -9.92 10.24 2.27
C ARG A 96 -10.92 11.04 3.08
N GLU A 97 -10.53 11.40 4.29
CA GLU A 97 -11.31 12.23 5.20
C GLU A 97 -10.45 13.36 5.76
N ARG A 98 -10.64 14.56 5.21
CA ARG A 98 -9.82 15.73 5.55
C ARG A 98 -8.33 15.40 5.34
N ARG A 99 -7.57 15.27 6.44
CA ARG A 99 -6.14 14.94 6.43
C ARG A 99 -5.83 13.45 6.54
N LYS A 100 -6.83 12.60 6.74
CA LYS A 100 -6.63 11.15 6.87
C LYS A 100 -6.80 10.50 5.51
N ILE A 101 -5.80 9.74 5.08
CA ILE A 101 -5.78 8.99 3.82
C ILE A 101 -5.72 7.51 4.19
N TYR A 102 -6.77 6.77 3.90
CA TYR A 102 -6.86 5.34 4.17
C TYR A 102 -6.45 4.57 2.93
N VAL A 103 -5.49 3.67 3.09
CA VAL A 103 -4.88 2.91 2.00
C VAL A 103 -4.94 1.43 2.33
N ARG A 104 -5.14 0.61 1.31
CA ARG A 104 -4.95 -0.83 1.41
C ARG A 104 -3.81 -1.28 0.53
N GLY A 105 -3.10 -2.32 0.96
CA GLY A 105 -2.05 -2.96 0.18
C GLY A 105 -2.12 -4.49 0.25
N THR A 106 -1.61 -5.16 -0.78
CA THR A 106 -1.41 -6.62 -0.81
C THR A 106 -0.03 -6.95 -1.34
N VAL A 107 0.53 -8.07 -0.85
CA VAL A 107 1.70 -8.73 -1.44
C VAL A 107 1.22 -10.04 -2.06
N GLU A 108 1.58 -10.28 -3.32
CA GLU A 108 1.22 -11.45 -4.08
C GLU A 108 2.45 -12.18 -4.64
N ASP A 109 2.36 -13.50 -4.75
CA ASP A 109 3.35 -14.31 -5.46
C ASP A 109 3.17 -14.26 -6.99
N GLY A 110 4.04 -14.96 -7.72
CA GLY A 110 4.00 -15.05 -9.19
C GLY A 110 2.73 -15.69 -9.77
N GLU A 111 1.89 -16.33 -8.95
CA GLU A 111 0.62 -16.94 -9.36
C GLU A 111 -0.60 -16.06 -8.99
N GLY A 112 -0.38 -14.90 -8.35
CA GLY A 112 -1.44 -14.00 -7.90
C GLY A 112 -2.11 -14.45 -6.59
N THR A 113 -1.45 -15.31 -5.81
CA THR A 113 -1.89 -15.65 -4.46
C THR A 113 -1.53 -14.51 -3.51
N ILE A 114 -2.51 -14.01 -2.76
CA ILE A 114 -2.25 -13.01 -1.71
C ILE A 114 -1.52 -13.70 -0.55
N MET A 115 -0.32 -13.22 -0.27
CA MET A 115 0.58 -13.72 0.76
C MET A 115 0.47 -12.88 2.03
N ALA A 116 0.21 -11.57 1.88
CA ALA A 116 -0.06 -10.65 2.96
C ALA A 116 -1.01 -9.53 2.50
N GLU A 117 -1.73 -8.94 3.44
CA GLU A 117 -2.58 -7.78 3.22
C GLU A 117 -2.38 -6.76 4.33
N SER A 118 -2.58 -5.47 4.00
CA SER A 118 -2.43 -4.38 4.96
C SER A 118 -3.45 -3.29 4.75
N GLU A 119 -3.84 -2.67 5.87
CA GLU A 119 -4.56 -1.41 5.91
C GLU A 119 -3.72 -0.37 6.64
N ALA A 120 -3.56 0.80 6.05
CA ALA A 120 -2.85 1.91 6.64
C ALA A 120 -3.70 3.19 6.65
N MET A 121 -3.40 4.04 7.63
CA MET A 121 -3.87 5.42 7.65
C MET A 121 -2.65 6.31 7.62
N LEU A 122 -2.57 7.14 6.59
CA LEU A 122 -1.59 8.19 6.47
C LEU A 122 -2.23 9.53 6.82
N VAL A 123 -1.43 10.45 7.34
CA VAL A 123 -1.86 11.80 7.70
C VAL A 123 -1.13 12.81 6.83
N ASP A 124 -1.92 13.55 6.07
CA ASP A 124 -1.52 14.70 5.27
C ASP A 124 -0.99 15.82 6.20
N LYS A 125 0.16 16.37 5.87
CA LYS A 125 0.71 17.51 6.60
C LYS A 125 -0.29 18.67 6.51
N ALA A 126 -0.62 19.28 7.65
CA ALA A 126 -1.44 20.49 7.61
C ALA A 126 -0.68 21.53 6.78
N GLN A 127 -1.32 22.10 5.74
CA GLN A 127 -0.79 23.31 5.13
C GLN A 127 -0.81 24.38 6.22
N ASP A 128 0.37 24.77 6.70
CA ASP A 128 0.50 25.94 7.55
C ASP A 128 -0.08 27.13 6.79
N LYS A 129 -1.08 27.79 7.38
CA LYS A 129 -1.70 29.01 6.83
C LYS A 129 -0.69 30.18 6.70
N ALA A 130 0.58 29.97 7.03
CA ALA A 130 1.63 30.99 7.04
C ALA A 130 2.34 31.24 5.70
N THR A 131 2.03 30.52 4.62
CA THR A 131 2.70 30.71 3.30
C THR A 131 1.78 31.28 2.22
N ARG A 132 0.86 32.16 2.60
CA ARG A 132 0.24 33.13 1.68
C ARG A 132 0.68 34.53 2.13
N LEU A 133 1.94 34.85 1.85
CA LEU A 133 2.44 36.22 1.77
C LEU A 133 2.55 36.59 0.30
#